data_AF-A0AA95KBQ8-F1
#
_entry.id   AF-A0AA95KBQ8-F1
#
_cell.length_a   1.000
_cell.length_b   1.000
_cell.length_c   1.000
_cell.angle_alpha   90.00
_cell.angle_beta   90.00
_cell.angle_gamma   90.00
#
_symmetry.space_group_name_H-M   'P 1'
#
loop_
_entity.id
_entity.type
_entity.pdbx_description
1 polymer ?
#
loop_
_entity_poly.entity_id
_entity_poly.type
_entity_poly.pdbx_seq_one_letter_code
_entity_poly.pdbx_strand_id
1 'polypeptide(L)'
;MKIDRPNIDIQPFAGSSKTEERTAFGSKEITDNLEKNLNADFARGWGIVPVSELPTMQDFNAVGFTISSLVTHLYQNGIAEYAEKQIYNKGAVCLSDGNIYLSKTENNAGNPVTDTTQWQSLKDAILGANIVQQLGNATDKVISQKSVTDALNTKQAKGDYATKKEMNNALSGKQPTGDYATKTELTQGLNTKLNSSAVKQTTGNSTTEVISQKACDDNYAKKDSWEKFTAGQINIRSNGNYASLALIKGDGNKLLLETAPGDAYFVYRDAENNNKAVVSIPSNKNGKLALTSDVEAINNYPVGAPIPWSQAKPPEGYLVCDGQPFDKAKCPKLLIAYPSGRLPELRGEFIRGLSAGRDGVDVGRTVLSAQGDAIRSIKGRIGYVRQGAGSPPVFADGAFRQDRTFNANVKSGENDSWGSVASFDSSRVVPTANENRPRNIAFLYIVRAA
;
A
#
# COMPACT_ATOMS: atom_id res chain seq x y z
N MET A 1 42.25 -10.60 55.72
CA MET A 1 43.24 -9.85 56.53
C MET A 1 43.16 -8.40 56.06
N LYS A 2 43.10 -7.42 56.98
CA LYS A 2 43.14 -5.99 56.62
C LYS A 2 44.56 -5.68 56.11
N ILE A 3 44.67 -4.97 54.99
CA ILE A 3 45.97 -4.46 54.53
C ILE A 3 46.19 -3.14 55.27
N ASP A 4 47.30 -3.00 55.98
CA ASP A 4 47.62 -1.77 56.72
C ASP A 4 48.23 -0.72 55.79
N ARG A 5 47.97 0.57 56.06
CA ARG A 5 48.58 1.68 55.31
C ARG A 5 50.06 1.76 55.67
N PRO A 6 51.01 1.62 54.71
CA PRO A 6 52.42 1.81 54.99
C PRO A 6 52.71 3.24 55.49
N ASN A 7 53.61 3.46 56.45
CA ASN A 7 53.92 4.81 56.95
C ASN A 7 55.08 5.46 56.17
N ILE A 8 54.87 5.64 54.88
CA ILE A 8 55.77 6.28 53.93
C ILE A 8 54.96 7.14 52.95
N ASP A 9 55.65 8.05 52.29
CA ASP A 9 55.11 8.83 51.18
C ASP A 9 54.96 7.94 49.94
N ILE A 10 53.71 7.65 49.54
CA ILE A 10 53.45 6.78 48.39
C ILE A 10 53.60 7.59 47.12
N GLN A 11 54.57 7.18 46.32
CA GLN A 11 54.86 7.77 45.01
C GLN A 11 54.33 6.87 43.87
N PRO A 12 54.00 7.43 42.70
CA PRO A 12 53.62 6.64 41.53
C PRO A 12 54.74 5.68 41.11
N PHE A 13 54.36 4.50 40.62
CA PHE A 13 55.31 3.61 39.97
C PHE A 13 55.96 4.31 38.77
N ALA A 14 57.28 4.23 38.63
CA ALA A 14 58.05 4.97 37.63
C ALA A 14 57.89 6.50 37.70
N GLY A 15 57.42 7.07 38.82
CA GLY A 15 57.29 8.52 39.01
C GLY A 15 58.62 9.28 38.91
N SER A 16 59.72 8.59 39.21
CA SER A 16 61.10 9.09 39.08
C SER A 16 61.80 8.64 37.79
N SER A 17 61.10 8.01 36.83
CA SER A 17 61.68 7.58 35.55
C SER A 17 62.03 8.76 34.63
N LYS A 18 63.13 8.63 33.87
CA LYS A 18 63.47 9.61 32.82
C LYS A 18 62.61 9.38 31.58
N THR A 19 62.41 10.41 30.76
CA THR A 19 61.47 10.41 29.61
C THR A 19 61.64 9.23 28.65
N GLU A 20 62.88 8.78 28.43
CA GLU A 20 63.22 7.67 27.53
C GLU A 20 63.07 6.28 28.17
N GLU A 21 62.90 6.19 29.49
CA GLU A 21 62.89 4.93 30.25
C GLU A 21 61.47 4.35 30.45
N ARG A 22 60.41 5.06 30.00
CA ARG A 22 59.01 4.68 30.28
C ARG A 22 58.50 3.43 29.55
N THR A 23 59.34 2.74 28.79
CA THR A 23 58.96 1.62 27.90
C THR A 23 59.74 0.30 28.10
N ALA A 24 60.58 0.13 29.13
CA ALA A 24 61.33 -1.13 29.37
C ALA A 24 61.25 -1.60 30.83
N PHE A 25 61.36 -2.92 31.12
CA PHE A 25 60.98 -3.54 32.41
C PHE A 25 62.18 -4.29 33.14
N GLY A 26 62.37 -4.31 34.49
CA GLY A 26 63.26 -5.26 35.25
C GLY A 26 63.87 -4.86 36.66
N SER A 27 63.64 -5.67 37.73
CA SER A 27 64.38 -5.74 39.03
C SER A 27 64.35 -7.21 39.55
N LYS A 28 64.84 -7.57 40.76
CA LYS A 28 65.04 -9.01 41.16
C LYS A 28 64.60 -9.42 42.60
N GLU A 29 63.96 -8.56 43.39
CA GLU A 29 63.56 -8.88 44.79
C GLU A 29 62.05 -9.17 44.92
N ILE A 30 61.68 -10.23 45.64
CA ILE A 30 60.29 -10.71 45.80
C ILE A 30 59.87 -10.62 47.27
N THR A 31 58.87 -9.78 47.61
CA THR A 31 58.29 -9.67 48.96
C THR A 31 56.83 -9.21 48.95
N ASP A 32 56.04 -9.63 49.96
CA ASP A 32 54.64 -9.20 50.14
C ASP A 32 54.50 -7.99 51.08
N ASN A 33 55.61 -7.44 51.60
CA ASN A 33 55.58 -6.25 52.44
C ASN A 33 55.52 -4.98 51.57
N LEU A 34 54.42 -4.23 51.66
CA LEU A 34 54.21 -3.03 50.84
C LEU A 34 55.26 -1.94 51.06
N GLU A 35 55.74 -1.71 52.28
CA GLU A 35 56.79 -0.70 52.53
C GLU A 35 58.09 -1.07 51.83
N LYS A 36 58.44 -2.36 51.79
CA LYS A 36 59.61 -2.84 51.07
C LYS A 36 59.44 -2.80 49.57
N ASN A 37 58.22 -3.05 49.07
CA ASN A 37 57.92 -2.94 47.64
C ASN A 37 57.91 -1.50 47.15
N LEU A 38 57.53 -0.52 47.98
CA LEU A 38 57.52 0.91 47.68
C LEU A 38 58.90 1.57 47.89
N ASN A 39 59.93 0.95 47.31
CA ASN A 39 61.31 1.41 47.42
C ASN A 39 61.73 2.31 46.24
N ALA A 40 63.02 2.68 46.21
CA ALA A 40 63.57 3.52 45.15
C ALA A 40 63.43 2.90 43.75
N ASP A 41 63.42 1.58 43.61
CA ASP A 41 63.23 0.89 42.34
C ASP A 41 61.77 0.92 41.89
N PHE A 42 60.80 0.85 42.80
CA PHE A 42 59.39 1.07 42.47
C PHE A 42 59.15 2.53 42.00
N ALA A 43 59.75 3.50 42.70
CA ALA A 43 59.65 4.90 42.31
C ALA A 43 60.40 5.20 41.00
N ARG A 44 61.62 4.66 40.80
CA ARG A 44 62.34 4.72 39.52
C ARG A 44 61.55 4.04 38.41
N GLY A 45 60.82 2.98 38.76
CA GLY A 45 60.22 2.06 37.83
C GLY A 45 61.29 1.19 37.20
N TRP A 46 60.89 0.56 36.11
CA TRP A 46 61.78 -0.33 35.42
C TRP A 46 62.71 0.43 34.46
N GLY A 47 64.01 0.42 34.72
CA GLY A 47 64.99 1.08 33.85
C GLY A 47 65.21 0.34 32.51
N ILE A 48 66.06 0.91 31.65
CA ILE A 48 66.55 0.21 30.43
C ILE A 48 67.47 -0.94 30.87
N VAL A 49 67.06 -2.18 30.57
CA VAL A 49 67.88 -3.38 30.78
C VAL A 49 68.36 -3.98 29.43
N PRO A 50 69.52 -4.67 29.39
CA PRO A 50 70.06 -5.29 28.16
C PRO A 50 69.14 -6.37 27.57
N VAL A 51 69.26 -6.63 26.26
CA VAL A 51 68.35 -7.51 25.46
C VAL A 51 68.20 -8.95 25.98
N SER A 52 69.11 -9.43 26.84
CA SER A 52 69.06 -10.76 27.45
C SER A 52 68.35 -10.82 28.79
N GLU A 53 67.98 -9.67 29.38
CA GLU A 53 67.25 -9.58 30.64
C GLU A 53 65.82 -9.11 30.38
N LEU A 54 64.87 -9.98 30.70
CA LEU A 54 63.44 -9.67 30.74
C LEU A 54 63.01 -9.69 32.21
N PRO A 55 62.00 -8.89 32.61
CA PRO A 55 61.47 -8.96 33.96
C PRO A 55 60.93 -10.34 34.19
N THR A 56 61.15 -10.81 35.40
CA THR A 56 60.60 -12.09 35.81
C THR A 56 59.09 -11.95 35.98
N MET A 57 58.35 -13.06 35.88
CA MET A 57 56.92 -13.02 36.21
C MET A 57 56.69 -12.54 37.65
N GLN A 58 57.66 -12.78 38.53
CA GLN A 58 57.65 -12.37 39.92
C GLN A 58 57.72 -10.84 40.07
N ASP A 59 58.44 -10.15 39.19
CA ASP A 59 58.52 -8.68 39.14
C ASP A 59 57.17 -8.05 38.78
N PHE A 60 56.52 -8.59 37.74
CA PHE A 60 55.15 -8.20 37.38
C PHE A 60 54.16 -8.53 38.50
N ASN A 61 54.33 -9.68 39.16
CA ASN A 61 53.51 -10.05 40.31
C ASN A 61 53.74 -9.10 41.49
N ALA A 62 54.97 -8.65 41.76
CA ALA A 62 55.26 -7.74 42.87
C ALA A 62 54.69 -6.34 42.63
N VAL A 63 54.83 -5.79 41.42
CA VAL A 63 54.19 -4.50 41.06
C VAL A 63 52.67 -4.63 41.04
N GLY A 64 52.15 -5.70 40.41
CA GLY A 64 50.73 -5.99 40.39
C GLY A 64 50.16 -6.15 41.79
N PHE A 65 50.85 -6.89 42.67
CA PHE A 65 50.48 -7.08 44.07
C PHE A 65 50.55 -5.76 44.85
N THR A 66 51.59 -4.94 44.67
CA THR A 66 51.73 -3.67 45.40
C THR A 66 50.65 -2.68 45.00
N ILE A 67 50.44 -2.48 43.71
CA ILE A 67 49.40 -1.58 43.20
C ILE A 67 48.03 -2.11 43.61
N SER A 68 47.74 -3.40 43.39
CA SER A 68 46.45 -3.98 43.75
C SER A 68 46.23 -3.99 45.27
N SER A 69 47.27 -4.13 46.10
CA SER A 69 47.17 -4.08 47.56
C SER A 69 46.91 -2.66 48.06
N LEU A 70 47.56 -1.65 47.47
CA LEU A 70 47.25 -0.24 47.77
C LEU A 70 45.83 0.13 47.36
N VAL A 71 45.41 -0.30 46.17
CA VAL A 71 44.04 -0.13 45.69
C VAL A 71 43.05 -0.89 46.58
N THR A 72 43.38 -2.13 46.96
CA THR A 72 42.54 -2.94 47.86
C THR A 72 42.44 -2.31 49.24
N HIS A 73 43.52 -1.73 49.78
CA HIS A 73 43.48 -0.97 51.04
C HIS A 73 42.50 0.21 50.93
N LEU A 74 42.51 0.94 49.81
CA LEU A 74 41.55 2.02 49.57
C LEU A 74 40.11 1.49 49.42
N TYR A 75 39.88 0.35 48.76
CA TYR A 75 38.54 -0.25 48.71
C TYR A 75 38.07 -0.78 50.08
N GLN A 76 39.00 -1.28 50.91
CA GLN A 76 38.69 -1.77 52.27
C GLN A 76 38.33 -0.63 53.23
N ASN A 77 39.02 0.50 53.14
CA ASN A 77 38.87 1.62 54.09
C ASN A 77 38.09 2.81 53.52
N GLY A 78 37.86 2.86 52.21
CA GLY A 78 37.24 3.96 51.46
C GLY A 78 38.17 5.16 51.24
N ILE A 79 38.86 5.59 52.29
CA ILE A 79 39.83 6.70 52.30
C ILE A 79 41.11 6.21 52.97
N ALA A 80 42.27 6.69 52.53
CA ALA A 80 43.54 6.33 53.15
C ALA A 80 43.60 6.82 54.62
N GLU A 81 44.12 5.96 55.49
CA GLU A 81 44.49 6.34 56.84
C GLU A 81 45.64 7.36 56.82
N TYR A 82 45.67 8.25 57.81
CA TYR A 82 46.75 9.21 58.00
C TYR A 82 48.06 8.48 58.25
N ALA A 83 49.02 8.69 57.36
CA ALA A 83 50.43 8.37 57.53
C ALA A 83 51.23 9.65 57.80
N GLU A 84 52.06 9.66 58.85
CA GLU A 84 52.85 10.81 59.30
C GLU A 84 53.86 11.29 58.25
N LYS A 85 54.42 10.37 57.46
CA LYS A 85 55.40 10.72 56.40
C LYS A 85 54.77 11.12 55.08
N GLN A 86 53.46 10.95 54.91
CA GLN A 86 52.75 11.31 53.68
C GLN A 86 52.52 12.82 53.66
N ILE A 87 52.79 13.45 52.54
CA ILE A 87 52.47 14.87 52.34
C ILE A 87 51.02 14.98 51.88
N TYR A 88 50.21 15.82 52.56
CA TYR A 88 48.82 16.08 52.20
C TYR A 88 48.64 17.50 51.67
N ASN A 89 48.32 17.62 50.39
CA ASN A 89 48.05 18.93 49.78
C ASN A 89 46.68 19.49 50.19
N LYS A 90 46.42 20.77 49.92
CA LYS A 90 45.18 21.42 50.36
C LYS A 90 43.99 20.70 49.74
N GLY A 91 42.99 20.40 50.58
CA GLY A 91 41.81 19.65 50.17
C GLY A 91 41.98 18.12 50.16
N ALA A 92 43.18 17.60 50.43
CA ALA A 92 43.36 16.16 50.65
C ALA A 92 42.62 15.71 51.92
N VAL A 93 42.13 14.46 51.90
CA VAL A 93 41.40 13.86 53.02
C VAL A 93 42.11 12.61 53.51
N CYS A 94 42.10 12.40 54.83
CA CYS A 94 42.60 11.18 55.46
C CYS A 94 41.74 10.77 56.66
N LEU A 95 41.78 9.49 57.00
CA LEU A 95 41.18 8.94 58.21
C LEU A 95 42.19 8.95 59.36
N SER A 96 41.85 9.53 60.51
CA SER A 96 42.66 9.44 61.73
C SER A 96 41.76 9.31 62.95
N ASP A 97 42.08 8.40 63.87
CA ASP A 97 41.27 8.10 65.07
C ASP A 97 39.76 7.96 64.77
N GLY A 98 39.44 7.23 63.69
CA GLY A 98 38.06 6.97 63.24
C GLY A 98 37.32 8.18 62.60
N ASN A 99 37.96 9.34 62.48
CA ASN A 99 37.36 10.55 61.91
C ASN A 99 38.04 10.95 60.60
N ILE A 100 37.26 11.53 59.68
CA ILE A 100 37.78 12.06 58.41
C ILE A 100 38.18 13.52 58.61
N TYR A 101 39.39 13.85 58.20
CA TYR A 101 39.93 15.20 58.25
C TYR A 101 40.27 15.70 56.85
N LEU A 102 40.04 16.99 56.65
CA LEU A 102 40.38 17.73 55.44
C LEU A 102 41.60 18.60 55.73
N SER A 103 42.64 18.50 54.89
CA SER A 103 43.79 19.39 54.96
C SER A 103 43.40 20.79 54.46
N LYS A 104 43.70 21.83 55.25
CA LYS A 104 43.42 23.24 54.90
C LYS A 104 44.59 23.93 54.20
N THR A 105 45.76 23.32 54.18
CA THR A 105 47.02 23.90 53.70
C THR A 105 47.70 22.99 52.69
N GLU A 106 48.53 23.58 51.82
CA GLU A 106 49.41 22.81 50.92
C GLU A 106 50.58 22.21 51.70
N ASN A 107 51.11 21.07 51.23
CA ASN A 107 52.21 20.34 51.86
C ASN A 107 52.02 20.10 53.38
N ASN A 108 50.80 19.79 53.81
CA ASN A 108 50.47 19.61 55.22
C ASN A 108 51.16 18.36 55.79
N ALA A 109 51.89 18.57 56.89
CA ALA A 109 52.60 17.56 57.66
C ALA A 109 52.18 17.56 59.15
N GLY A 110 51.17 18.33 59.53
CA GLY A 110 50.62 18.38 60.89
C GLY A 110 49.78 17.15 61.22
N ASN A 111 49.56 16.87 62.51
CA ASN A 111 48.69 15.77 62.94
C ASN A 111 47.20 16.18 62.87
N PRO A 112 46.33 15.40 62.19
CA PRO A 112 44.94 15.76 61.97
C PRO A 112 44.06 15.87 63.22
N VAL A 113 44.39 15.13 64.28
CA VAL A 113 43.58 15.12 65.52
C VAL A 113 43.90 16.33 66.40
N THR A 114 45.16 16.78 66.41
CA THR A 114 45.62 17.83 67.34
C THR A 114 45.81 19.19 66.69
N ASP A 115 46.18 19.26 65.40
CA ASP A 115 46.40 20.52 64.70
C ASP A 115 45.14 20.99 63.96
N THR A 116 44.25 21.63 64.70
CA THR A 116 43.03 22.25 64.15
C THR A 116 43.31 23.49 63.29
N THR A 117 44.57 23.94 63.17
CA THR A 117 44.93 25.08 62.31
C THR A 117 45.19 24.62 60.88
N GLN A 118 45.84 23.47 60.70
CA GLN A 118 46.09 22.87 59.38
C GLN A 118 45.03 21.84 59.00
N TRP A 119 44.34 21.23 59.96
CA TRP A 119 43.28 20.25 59.70
C TRP A 119 41.91 20.70 60.15
N GLN A 120 40.89 20.23 59.45
CA GLN A 120 39.50 20.42 59.81
C GLN A 120 38.80 19.06 59.83
N SER A 121 38.13 18.72 60.94
CA SER A 121 37.29 17.52 60.96
C SER A 121 36.08 17.74 60.04
N LEU A 122 35.74 16.74 59.23
CA LEU A 122 34.58 16.85 58.34
C LEU A 122 33.28 16.99 59.14
N LYS A 123 33.22 16.39 60.34
CA LYS A 123 32.10 16.54 61.27
C LYS A 123 31.87 18.01 61.63
N ASP A 124 32.92 18.74 62.02
CA ASP A 124 32.79 20.15 62.42
C ASP A 124 32.50 21.06 61.22
N ALA A 125 33.06 20.74 60.05
CA ALA A 125 32.74 21.44 58.80
C ALA A 125 31.24 21.33 58.45
N ILE A 126 30.65 20.14 58.59
CA ILE A 126 29.23 19.89 58.30
C ILE A 126 28.32 20.54 59.35
N LEU A 127 28.63 20.42 60.64
CA LEU A 127 27.79 20.94 61.71
C LEU A 127 27.79 22.47 61.80
N GLY A 128 28.95 23.12 61.58
CA GLY A 128 29.08 24.58 61.68
C GLY A 128 28.51 25.36 60.50
N ALA A 129 28.56 24.81 59.28
CA ALA A 129 28.16 25.54 58.07
C ALA A 129 26.63 25.57 57.88
N ASN A 130 25.93 24.49 58.23
CA ASN A 130 24.55 24.25 57.81
C ASN A 130 23.50 24.29 58.93
N ILE A 131 23.88 24.55 60.19
CA ILE A 131 22.95 24.60 61.33
C ILE A 131 22.88 26.02 61.92
N VAL A 132 21.66 26.52 62.17
CA VAL A 132 21.41 27.85 62.75
C VAL A 132 20.76 27.76 64.14
N GLN A 133 21.16 28.64 65.07
CA GLN A 133 20.73 28.65 66.49
C GLN A 133 19.62 29.67 66.81
N GLN A 134 18.87 30.11 65.80
CA GLN A 134 17.78 31.07 65.92
C GLN A 134 16.61 30.69 65.01
N LEU A 135 15.39 31.06 65.40
CA LEU A 135 14.20 30.86 64.57
C LEU A 135 14.21 31.83 63.39
N GLY A 136 14.29 31.28 62.17
CA GLY A 136 13.83 31.89 60.92
C GLY A 136 14.60 33.12 60.42
N ASN A 137 15.32 32.92 59.31
CA ASN A 137 15.49 33.83 58.15
C ASN A 137 16.45 33.22 57.09
N ALA A 138 17.17 32.14 57.43
CA ALA A 138 18.01 31.39 56.49
C ALA A 138 17.15 30.46 55.62
N THR A 139 17.35 30.48 54.30
CA THR A 139 16.67 29.62 53.33
C THR A 139 17.47 28.36 52.96
N ASP A 140 18.69 28.27 53.44
CA ASP A 140 19.72 27.30 53.04
C ASP A 140 20.31 26.50 54.22
N LYS A 141 19.81 26.70 55.45
CA LYS A 141 20.30 26.07 56.70
C LYS A 141 19.19 25.43 57.52
N VAL A 142 19.53 24.43 58.34
CA VAL A 142 18.61 23.71 59.25
C VAL A 142 18.65 24.32 60.66
N ILE A 143 17.51 24.41 61.34
CA ILE A 143 17.44 24.95 62.72
C ILE A 143 17.91 23.90 63.73
N SER A 144 18.58 24.32 64.81
CA SER A 144 18.99 23.40 65.88
C SER A 144 17.80 22.84 66.66
N GLN A 145 17.92 21.60 67.16
CA GLN A 145 16.90 20.96 68.00
C GLN A 145 16.53 21.82 69.22
N LYS A 146 17.51 22.51 69.82
CA LYS A 146 17.28 23.39 70.97
C LYS A 146 16.37 24.56 70.60
N SER A 147 16.63 25.23 69.48
CA SER A 147 15.80 26.35 69.02
C SER A 147 14.36 25.90 68.69
N VAL A 148 14.18 24.69 68.14
CA VAL A 148 12.84 24.11 67.93
C VAL A 148 12.11 23.85 69.25
N THR A 149 12.80 23.25 70.23
CA THR A 149 12.23 22.99 71.56
C THR A 149 11.83 24.29 72.27
N ASP A 150 12.69 25.30 72.24
CA ASP A 150 12.42 26.61 72.87
C ASP A 150 11.19 27.28 72.22
N ALA A 151 11.04 27.21 70.89
CA ALA A 151 9.88 27.77 70.19
C ALA A 151 8.58 27.01 70.49
N LEU A 152 8.60 25.67 70.49
CA LEU A 152 7.42 24.86 70.84
C LEU A 152 6.89 25.19 72.24
N ASN A 153 7.79 25.40 73.21
CA ASN A 153 7.43 25.77 74.58
C ASN A 153 6.72 27.14 74.68
N THR A 154 6.81 28.01 73.66
CA THR A 154 6.06 29.29 73.63
C THR A 154 4.70 29.20 72.93
N LYS A 155 4.44 28.14 72.17
CA LYS A 155 3.19 27.96 71.38
C LYS A 155 2.09 27.23 72.12
N GLN A 156 2.37 26.66 73.30
CA GLN A 156 1.37 26.01 74.15
C GLN A 156 1.51 26.53 75.58
N ALA A 157 0.45 27.13 76.13
CA ALA A 157 0.44 27.58 77.51
C ALA A 157 0.40 26.37 78.47
N LYS A 158 1.10 26.45 79.59
CA LYS A 158 1.08 25.42 80.65
C LYS A 158 -0.27 25.48 81.38
N GLY A 159 -1.11 24.45 81.23
CA GLY A 159 -2.42 24.35 81.87
C GLY A 159 -2.99 22.93 81.81
N ASP A 160 -4.03 22.66 82.59
CA ASP A 160 -4.74 21.37 82.61
C ASP A 160 -5.69 21.27 81.42
N TYR A 161 -5.38 20.37 80.49
CA TYR A 161 -6.22 20.09 79.33
C TYR A 161 -7.07 18.85 79.60
N ALA A 162 -8.35 18.91 79.21
CA ALA A 162 -9.30 17.82 79.40
C ALA A 162 -8.74 16.50 78.83
N THR A 163 -8.67 15.49 79.68
CA THR A 163 -8.29 14.13 79.31
C THR A 163 -9.33 13.54 78.35
N LYS A 164 -8.94 12.51 77.58
CA LYS A 164 -9.86 11.78 76.69
C LYS A 164 -11.14 11.33 77.41
N LYS A 165 -11.05 11.03 78.71
CA LYS A 165 -12.19 10.65 79.56
C LYS A 165 -13.13 11.83 79.82
N GLU A 166 -12.61 13.00 80.17
CA GLU A 166 -13.41 14.21 80.40
C GLU A 166 -14.10 14.68 79.12
N MET A 167 -13.39 14.61 77.99
CA MET A 167 -13.95 14.92 76.68
C MET A 167 -15.04 13.91 76.27
N ASN A 168 -14.79 12.60 76.44
CA ASN A 168 -15.79 11.56 76.16
C ASN A 168 -17.05 11.69 77.03
N ASN A 169 -16.90 12.05 78.30
CA ASN A 169 -18.04 12.26 79.20
C ASN A 169 -18.88 13.47 78.79
N ALA A 170 -18.24 14.56 78.33
CA ALA A 170 -18.94 15.77 77.89
C ALA A 170 -19.63 15.62 76.51
N LEU A 171 -19.08 14.79 75.62
CA LEU A 171 -19.63 14.50 74.29
C LEU A 171 -20.61 13.32 74.26
N SER A 172 -20.67 12.53 75.33
CA SER A 172 -21.65 11.46 75.53
C SER A 172 -23.08 11.99 75.32
N GLY A 173 -23.76 11.53 74.28
CA GLY A 173 -25.15 11.87 73.95
C GLY A 173 -25.35 13.10 73.05
N LYS A 174 -24.29 13.83 72.66
CA LYS A 174 -24.41 15.02 71.77
C LYS A 174 -24.03 14.79 70.31
N GLN A 175 -23.55 13.60 69.94
CA GLN A 175 -23.21 13.27 68.56
C GLN A 175 -23.44 11.77 68.28
N PRO A 176 -24.13 11.37 67.19
CA PRO A 176 -24.17 9.98 66.77
C PRO A 176 -22.78 9.52 66.33
N THR A 177 -22.33 8.34 66.78
CA THR A 177 -20.99 7.81 66.57
C THR A 177 -20.80 7.15 65.18
N GLY A 178 -19.77 7.54 64.41
CA GLY A 178 -19.27 6.80 63.23
C GLY A 178 -18.38 7.58 62.22
N ASP A 179 -17.39 6.90 61.62
CA ASP A 179 -16.45 7.39 60.58
C ASP A 179 -17.12 7.61 59.21
N TYR A 180 -16.90 8.77 58.58
CA TYR A 180 -17.61 9.20 57.36
C TYR A 180 -16.99 8.75 56.02
N ALA A 181 -15.83 8.07 56.02
CA ALA A 181 -15.09 7.80 54.77
C ALA A 181 -15.08 6.33 54.30
N THR A 182 -15.69 5.39 55.04
CA THR A 182 -15.66 3.94 54.70
C THR A 182 -17.03 3.27 54.73
N LYS A 183 -18.11 4.06 54.75
CA LYS A 183 -19.46 3.55 55.00
C LYS A 183 -19.93 2.70 53.83
N THR A 184 -20.26 1.44 54.13
CA THR A 184 -21.18 0.61 53.34
C THR A 184 -22.40 1.41 52.88
N GLU A 185 -22.87 2.38 53.66
CA GLU A 185 -23.95 3.31 53.30
C GLU A 185 -23.61 4.35 52.23
N LEU A 186 -22.35 4.79 52.08
CA LEU A 186 -21.93 5.68 50.98
C LEU A 186 -21.83 4.86 49.69
N THR A 187 -21.23 3.66 49.77
CA THR A 187 -21.19 2.70 48.67
C THR A 187 -22.60 2.24 48.28
N GLN A 188 -23.48 1.94 49.24
CA GLN A 188 -24.90 1.64 49.02
C GLN A 188 -25.66 2.87 48.53
N GLY A 189 -25.34 4.07 49.02
CA GLY A 189 -25.96 5.33 48.60
C GLY A 189 -25.64 5.71 47.17
N LEU A 190 -24.40 5.50 46.71
CA LEU A 190 -24.01 5.63 45.31
C LEU A 190 -24.58 4.49 44.46
N ASN A 191 -24.56 3.24 44.94
CA ASN A 191 -25.16 2.10 44.25
C ASN A 191 -26.70 2.18 44.15
N THR A 192 -27.36 2.96 45.00
CA THR A 192 -28.80 3.23 44.91
C THR A 192 -29.12 4.43 44.02
N LYS A 193 -28.15 5.33 43.78
CA LYS A 193 -28.32 6.46 42.85
C LYS A 193 -28.16 6.08 41.38
N LEU A 194 -27.48 4.98 41.08
CA LEU A 194 -27.47 4.37 39.74
C LEU A 194 -28.13 2.98 39.84
N ASN A 195 -29.35 2.85 39.31
CA ASN A 195 -29.99 1.55 39.25
C ASN A 195 -29.32 0.67 38.16
N SER A 196 -28.26 -0.04 38.54
CA SER A 196 -27.52 -0.94 37.64
C SER A 196 -28.37 -2.07 37.06
N SER A 197 -29.47 -2.45 37.71
CA SER A 197 -30.43 -3.42 37.16
C SER A 197 -31.20 -2.89 35.94
N ALA A 198 -31.28 -1.55 35.82
CA ALA A 198 -31.86 -0.85 34.68
C ALA A 198 -30.81 -0.55 33.57
N VAL A 199 -29.59 -1.10 33.66
CA VAL A 199 -28.57 -1.00 32.60
C VAL A 199 -28.39 -2.36 31.93
N LYS A 200 -28.80 -2.51 30.67
CA LYS A 200 -28.71 -3.78 29.92
C LYS A 200 -27.44 -3.88 29.08
N GLN A 201 -26.86 -5.07 29.05
CA GLN A 201 -25.69 -5.41 28.22
C GLN A 201 -26.07 -5.93 26.82
N THR A 202 -27.34 -5.77 26.43
CA THR A 202 -27.89 -6.24 25.17
C THR A 202 -28.79 -5.17 24.56
N THR A 203 -28.93 -5.16 23.23
CA THR A 203 -29.92 -4.33 22.53
C THR A 203 -31.34 -4.85 22.74
N GLY A 204 -32.35 -4.00 22.62
CA GLY A 204 -33.76 -4.37 22.86
C GLY A 204 -34.75 -3.20 22.73
N ASN A 205 -36.00 -3.47 23.10
CA ASN A 205 -37.14 -2.53 23.00
C ASN A 205 -37.58 -1.97 24.38
N SER A 206 -36.71 -2.03 25.39
CA SER A 206 -37.06 -1.58 26.75
C SER A 206 -37.36 -0.08 26.76
N THR A 207 -38.47 0.30 27.40
CA THR A 207 -38.89 1.70 27.57
C THR A 207 -38.54 2.26 28.96
N THR A 208 -37.99 1.42 29.84
CA THR A 208 -37.73 1.74 31.26
C THR A 208 -36.27 1.52 31.67
N GLU A 209 -35.44 0.99 30.79
CA GLU A 209 -34.03 0.66 31.04
C GLU A 209 -33.13 1.24 29.96
N VAL A 210 -31.87 1.52 30.29
CA VAL A 210 -30.87 2.09 29.38
C VAL A 210 -29.88 1.01 28.92
N ILE A 211 -29.37 1.13 27.69
CA ILE A 211 -28.32 0.24 27.19
C ILE A 211 -26.95 0.64 27.77
N SER A 212 -26.07 -0.33 28.03
CA SER A 212 -24.70 -0.07 28.45
C SER A 212 -23.86 0.51 27.30
N GLN A 213 -22.81 1.26 27.63
CA GLN A 213 -21.85 1.75 26.63
C GLN A 213 -21.26 0.61 25.81
N LYS A 214 -20.88 -0.51 26.47
CA LYS A 214 -20.34 -1.69 25.79
C LYS A 214 -21.34 -2.30 24.81
N ALA A 215 -22.60 -2.43 25.21
CA ALA A 215 -23.63 -2.97 24.32
C ALA A 215 -23.95 -2.01 23.16
N CYS A 216 -23.80 -0.71 23.37
CA CYS A 216 -23.87 0.28 22.31
C CYS A 216 -22.71 0.09 21.30
N ASP A 217 -21.48 0.00 21.80
CA ASP A 217 -20.26 -0.14 20.99
C ASP A 217 -20.20 -1.47 20.23
N ASP A 218 -20.68 -2.57 20.83
CA ASP A 218 -20.65 -3.90 20.23
C ASP A 218 -21.74 -4.08 19.15
N ASN A 219 -22.86 -3.36 19.24
CA ASN A 219 -24.05 -3.64 18.42
C ASN A 219 -24.42 -2.53 17.43
N TYR A 220 -23.92 -1.29 17.58
CA TYR A 220 -24.19 -0.20 16.65
C TYR A 220 -22.95 0.17 15.84
N ALA A 221 -23.16 0.52 14.57
CA ALA A 221 -22.09 1.04 13.72
C ALA A 221 -21.61 2.39 14.25
N LYS A 222 -20.31 2.51 14.51
CA LYS A 222 -19.70 3.80 14.88
C LYS A 222 -19.87 4.81 13.74
N LYS A 223 -20.20 6.04 14.12
CA LYS A 223 -20.31 7.18 13.20
C LYS A 223 -19.00 7.35 12.42
N ASP A 224 -19.10 7.53 11.09
CA ASP A 224 -17.98 7.72 10.17
C ASP A 224 -16.91 6.62 10.23
N SER A 225 -17.30 5.40 10.58
CA SER A 225 -16.36 4.28 10.65
C SER A 225 -16.13 3.63 9.29
N TRP A 226 -14.88 3.25 9.04
CA TRP A 226 -14.50 2.40 7.90
C TRP A 226 -14.39 0.93 8.31
N GLU A 227 -15.12 0.56 9.38
CA GLU A 227 -15.04 -0.79 9.92
C GLU A 227 -15.74 -1.76 8.95
N LYS A 228 -15.08 -2.90 8.73
CA LYS A 228 -15.68 -4.01 7.99
C LYS A 228 -16.85 -4.54 8.81
N PHE A 229 -18.07 -4.46 8.29
CA PHE A 229 -19.20 -5.14 8.88
C PHE A 229 -19.53 -6.39 8.06
N THR A 230 -19.74 -7.51 8.75
CA THR A 230 -20.24 -8.74 8.15
C THR A 230 -21.73 -8.80 8.42
N ALA A 231 -22.54 -8.63 7.39
CA ALA A 231 -23.97 -8.88 7.45
C ALA A 231 -24.29 -10.17 6.69
N GLY A 232 -25.34 -10.88 7.14
CA GLY A 232 -25.95 -11.94 6.34
C GLY A 232 -26.66 -11.34 5.13
N GLN A 233 -27.98 -11.23 5.20
CA GLN A 233 -28.78 -10.56 4.16
C GLN A 233 -29.07 -9.10 4.55
N ILE A 234 -28.82 -8.16 3.64
CA ILE A 234 -29.29 -6.78 3.76
C ILE A 234 -30.64 -6.67 3.03
N ASN A 235 -31.73 -6.56 3.79
CA ASN A 235 -33.08 -6.43 3.25
C ASN A 235 -33.54 -4.96 3.34
N ILE A 236 -33.67 -4.29 2.19
CA ILE A 236 -34.23 -2.92 2.11
C ILE A 236 -35.70 -3.04 1.71
N ARG A 237 -36.62 -2.78 2.64
CA ARG A 237 -38.06 -2.73 2.40
C ARG A 237 -38.56 -1.30 2.55
N SER A 238 -39.16 -0.78 1.50
CA SER A 238 -39.84 0.51 1.50
C SER A 238 -41.34 0.28 1.43
N ASN A 239 -42.11 1.02 2.24
CA ASN A 239 -43.56 1.07 2.11
C ASN A 239 -44.01 2.02 0.99
N GLY A 240 -43.07 2.70 0.33
CA GLY A 240 -43.31 3.56 -0.82
C GLY A 240 -42.95 2.90 -2.15
N ASN A 241 -43.11 3.68 -3.23
CA ASN A 241 -42.86 3.27 -4.60
C ASN A 241 -41.38 3.04 -4.98
N TYR A 242 -40.46 3.37 -4.07
CA TYR A 242 -39.03 3.36 -4.32
C TYR A 242 -38.30 2.75 -3.12
N ALA A 243 -37.38 1.84 -3.40
CA ALA A 243 -36.37 1.36 -2.44
C ALA A 243 -35.01 1.50 -3.10
N SER A 244 -33.99 1.96 -2.35
CA SER A 244 -32.65 2.12 -2.91
C SER A 244 -31.54 1.86 -1.91
N LEU A 245 -30.43 1.32 -2.41
CA LEU A 245 -29.12 1.39 -1.77
C LEU A 245 -28.28 2.43 -2.52
N ALA A 246 -27.70 3.39 -1.80
CA ALA A 246 -26.88 4.44 -2.40
C ALA A 246 -25.47 4.45 -1.79
N LEU A 247 -24.46 4.43 -2.66
CA LEU A 247 -23.08 4.75 -2.30
C LEU A 247 -22.81 6.19 -2.74
N ILE A 248 -22.64 7.08 -1.77
CA ILE A 248 -22.45 8.52 -2.01
C ILE A 248 -20.98 8.84 -1.76
N LYS A 249 -20.30 9.34 -2.80
CA LYS A 249 -18.93 9.81 -2.69
C LYS A 249 -18.92 11.21 -2.07
N GLY A 250 -17.81 11.60 -1.43
CA GLY A 250 -17.67 12.93 -0.81
C GLY A 250 -17.82 14.12 -1.77
N ASP A 251 -17.73 13.89 -3.09
CA ASP A 251 -18.00 14.89 -4.12
C ASP A 251 -19.49 14.99 -4.51
N GLY A 252 -20.36 14.20 -3.87
CA GLY A 252 -21.80 14.18 -4.12
C GLY A 252 -22.26 13.20 -5.20
N ASN A 253 -21.34 12.60 -5.97
CA ASN A 253 -21.67 11.59 -6.98
C ASN A 253 -22.16 10.29 -6.33
N LYS A 254 -23.07 9.59 -7.00
CA LYS A 254 -23.83 8.46 -6.42
C LYS A 254 -23.80 7.25 -7.33
N LEU A 255 -23.57 6.08 -6.74
CA LEU A 255 -23.88 4.80 -7.35
C LEU A 255 -25.08 4.20 -6.62
N LEU A 256 -26.16 3.93 -7.35
CA LEU A 256 -27.46 3.54 -6.80
C LEU A 256 -27.88 2.16 -7.32
N LEU A 257 -28.41 1.35 -6.41
CA LEU A 257 -29.28 0.22 -6.73
C LEU A 257 -30.69 0.66 -6.36
N GLU A 258 -31.56 0.92 -7.32
CA GLU A 258 -32.89 1.48 -7.05
C GLU A 258 -34.01 0.69 -7.74
N THR A 259 -35.15 0.61 -7.06
CA THR A 259 -36.42 0.17 -7.65
C THR A 259 -37.32 1.38 -7.84
N ALA A 260 -38.10 1.37 -8.91
CA ALA A 260 -39.23 2.26 -9.14
C ALA A 260 -40.52 1.41 -9.22
N PRO A 261 -41.72 2.01 -9.38
CA PRO A 261 -42.99 1.26 -9.46
C PRO A 261 -43.02 0.09 -10.45
N GLY A 262 -42.16 0.13 -11.48
CA GLY A 262 -42.08 -0.88 -12.52
C GLY A 262 -40.74 -1.62 -12.55
N ASP A 263 -39.62 -0.92 -12.57
CA ASP A 263 -38.34 -1.51 -12.97
C ASP A 263 -37.28 -1.38 -11.88
N ALA A 264 -36.21 -2.17 -12.01
CA ALA A 264 -35.00 -2.03 -11.22
C ALA A 264 -33.89 -1.38 -12.04
N TYR A 265 -33.03 -0.63 -11.38
CA TYR A 265 -31.98 0.14 -12.03
C TYR A 265 -30.66 0.07 -11.26
N PHE A 266 -29.57 -0.01 -12.03
CA PHE A 266 -28.24 0.37 -11.56
C PHE A 266 -27.91 1.74 -12.14
N VAL A 267 -27.76 2.76 -11.30
CA VAL A 267 -27.66 4.15 -11.76
C VAL A 267 -26.39 4.79 -11.23
N TYR A 268 -25.61 5.40 -12.14
CA TYR A 268 -24.62 6.40 -11.78
C TYR A 268 -25.23 7.79 -11.99
N ARG A 269 -25.26 8.57 -10.90
CA ARG A 269 -25.88 9.90 -10.84
C ARG A 269 -24.87 10.93 -10.36
N ASP A 270 -24.84 12.11 -10.98
CA ASP A 270 -23.98 13.21 -10.54
C ASP A 270 -24.50 13.89 -9.25
N ALA A 271 -23.72 14.82 -8.72
CA ALA A 271 -24.07 15.59 -7.53
C ALA A 271 -25.39 16.38 -7.70
N GLU A 272 -25.69 16.80 -8.92
CA GLU A 272 -26.90 17.54 -9.31
C GLU A 272 -28.13 16.64 -9.53
N ASN A 273 -27.99 15.33 -9.33
CA ASN A 273 -29.03 14.31 -9.53
C ASN A 273 -29.37 13.97 -10.99
N ASN A 274 -28.50 14.29 -11.95
CA ASN A 274 -28.64 13.83 -13.33
C ASN A 274 -28.07 12.43 -13.51
N ASN A 275 -28.82 11.56 -14.18
CA ASN A 275 -28.33 10.23 -14.54
C ASN A 275 -27.25 10.35 -15.63
N LYS A 276 -26.07 9.79 -15.35
CA LYS A 276 -24.95 9.71 -16.31
C LYS A 276 -24.84 8.35 -16.97
N ALA A 277 -25.20 7.29 -16.24
CA ALA A 277 -25.31 5.94 -16.78
C ALA A 277 -26.43 5.18 -16.06
N VAL A 278 -27.21 4.41 -16.81
CA VAL A 278 -28.34 3.64 -16.30
C VAL A 278 -28.31 2.25 -16.93
N VAL A 279 -28.33 1.21 -16.11
CA VAL A 279 -28.70 -0.14 -16.54
C VAL A 279 -30.12 -0.38 -16.05
N SER A 280 -31.06 -0.46 -16.98
CA SER A 280 -32.47 -0.76 -16.69
C SER A 280 -32.73 -2.26 -16.75
N ILE A 281 -33.42 -2.77 -15.74
CA ILE A 281 -33.91 -4.14 -15.66
C ILE A 281 -35.44 -4.08 -15.63
N PRO A 282 -36.10 -4.25 -16.79
CA PRO A 282 -37.54 -4.17 -16.89
C PRO A 282 -38.21 -5.31 -16.10
N SER A 283 -39.24 -5.02 -15.30
CA SER A 283 -39.96 -6.07 -14.55
C SER A 283 -40.69 -7.07 -15.45
N ASN A 284 -41.06 -6.66 -16.65
CA ASN A 284 -41.76 -7.52 -17.61
C ASN A 284 -40.82 -8.47 -18.39
N LYS A 285 -39.51 -8.49 -18.08
CA LYS A 285 -38.53 -9.38 -18.72
C LYS A 285 -37.85 -10.27 -17.68
N ASN A 286 -37.58 -11.51 -18.07
CA ASN A 286 -36.78 -12.46 -17.31
C ASN A 286 -35.56 -12.91 -18.13
N GLY A 287 -34.50 -13.39 -17.46
CA GLY A 287 -33.30 -13.89 -18.12
C GLY A 287 -32.00 -13.42 -17.46
N LYS A 288 -30.88 -13.62 -18.15
CA LYS A 288 -29.55 -13.15 -17.76
C LYS A 288 -29.16 -11.95 -18.62
N LEU A 289 -28.45 -10.98 -18.05
CA LEU A 289 -27.85 -9.90 -18.82
C LEU A 289 -26.76 -10.47 -19.73
N ALA A 290 -26.78 -10.08 -21.00
CA ALA A 290 -25.77 -10.49 -21.97
C ALA A 290 -24.46 -9.73 -21.76
N LEU A 291 -23.33 -10.42 -21.86
CA LEU A 291 -22.02 -9.79 -21.98
C LEU A 291 -21.81 -9.28 -23.40
N THR A 292 -20.86 -8.36 -23.60
CA THR A 292 -20.48 -7.91 -24.95
C THR A 292 -20.07 -9.08 -25.85
N SER A 293 -19.37 -10.08 -25.31
CA SER A 293 -19.00 -11.30 -26.03
C SER A 293 -20.21 -12.13 -26.48
N ASP A 294 -21.29 -12.17 -25.70
CA ASP A 294 -22.51 -12.89 -26.07
C ASP A 294 -23.19 -12.18 -27.25
N VAL A 295 -23.18 -10.84 -27.24
CA VAL A 295 -23.68 -10.01 -28.35
C VAL A 295 -22.83 -10.19 -29.61
N GLU A 296 -21.50 -10.25 -29.47
CA GLU A 296 -20.58 -10.47 -30.59
C GLU A 296 -20.67 -11.89 -31.16
N ALA A 297 -20.85 -12.90 -30.30
CA ALA A 297 -20.99 -14.31 -30.70
C ALA A 297 -22.30 -14.59 -31.44
N ILE A 298 -23.36 -13.80 -31.21
CA ILE A 298 -24.64 -13.92 -31.92
C ILE A 298 -24.60 -13.21 -33.28
N ASN A 299 -23.61 -12.35 -33.53
CA ASN A 299 -23.53 -11.55 -34.74
C ASN A 299 -22.92 -12.35 -35.91
N ASN A 300 -23.67 -13.33 -36.40
CA ASN A 300 -23.25 -14.38 -37.35
C ASN A 300 -22.92 -13.91 -38.78
N TYR A 301 -23.04 -12.60 -39.07
CA TYR A 301 -22.63 -12.02 -40.35
C TYR A 301 -21.45 -11.05 -40.15
N PRO A 302 -20.29 -11.27 -40.79
CA PRO A 302 -19.14 -10.39 -40.62
C PRO A 302 -19.40 -8.99 -41.21
N VAL A 303 -18.88 -7.96 -40.55
CA VAL A 303 -18.93 -6.57 -41.07
C VAL A 303 -18.22 -6.52 -42.42
N GLY A 304 -18.86 -5.87 -43.39
CA GLY A 304 -18.32 -5.75 -44.75
C GLY A 304 -18.63 -6.93 -45.67
N ALA A 305 -19.33 -7.97 -45.22
CA ALA A 305 -19.89 -8.95 -46.15
C ALA A 305 -21.14 -8.36 -46.85
N PRO A 306 -21.22 -8.39 -48.19
CA PRO A 306 -22.44 -8.04 -48.91
C PRO A 306 -23.58 -9.00 -48.55
N ILE A 307 -24.72 -8.44 -48.16
CA ILE A 307 -25.94 -9.16 -47.79
C ILE A 307 -27.03 -8.81 -48.82
N PRO A 308 -27.64 -9.79 -49.51
CA PRO A 308 -28.78 -9.54 -50.36
C PRO A 308 -30.01 -9.20 -49.50
N TRP A 309 -30.57 -8.02 -49.72
CA TRP A 309 -31.72 -7.49 -48.99
C TRP A 309 -32.94 -7.37 -49.89
N SER A 310 -34.08 -7.85 -49.39
CA SER A 310 -35.32 -7.98 -50.18
C SER A 310 -36.12 -6.69 -50.33
N GLN A 311 -35.73 -5.61 -49.64
CA GLN A 311 -36.42 -4.32 -49.69
C GLN A 311 -35.57 -3.24 -50.36
N ALA A 312 -36.22 -2.21 -50.89
CA ALA A 312 -35.57 -1.09 -51.58
C ALA A 312 -34.75 -0.16 -50.65
N LYS A 313 -34.95 -0.25 -49.33
CA LYS A 313 -34.24 0.56 -48.33
C LYS A 313 -33.53 -0.35 -47.32
N PRO A 314 -32.26 -0.07 -46.97
CA PRO A 314 -31.58 -0.80 -45.92
C PRO A 314 -32.25 -0.55 -44.56
N PRO A 315 -32.21 -1.54 -43.64
CA PRO A 315 -32.56 -1.30 -42.25
C PRO A 315 -31.53 -0.38 -41.57
N GLU A 316 -31.89 0.16 -40.41
CA GLU A 316 -30.98 1.00 -39.62
C GLU A 316 -29.69 0.24 -39.26
N GLY A 317 -28.55 0.91 -39.33
CA GLY A 317 -27.23 0.31 -39.10
C GLY A 317 -26.62 -0.41 -40.31
N TYR A 318 -27.24 -0.32 -41.50
CA TYR A 318 -26.73 -0.87 -42.75
C TYR A 318 -26.55 0.21 -43.82
N LEU A 319 -25.59 -0.02 -44.72
CA LEU A 319 -25.27 0.85 -45.86
C LEU A 319 -25.48 0.09 -47.17
N VAL A 320 -25.84 0.79 -48.24
CA VAL A 320 -26.02 0.20 -49.58
C VAL A 320 -24.67 0.09 -50.29
N CYS A 321 -24.43 -1.02 -50.99
CA CYS A 321 -23.25 -1.20 -51.84
C CYS A 321 -23.44 -0.51 -53.20
N ASP A 322 -23.46 0.82 -53.21
CA ASP A 322 -23.67 1.71 -54.37
C ASP A 322 -22.42 2.56 -54.67
N GLY A 323 -21.25 2.10 -54.26
CA GLY A 323 -20.00 2.84 -54.45
C GLY A 323 -19.80 4.00 -53.47
N GLN A 324 -20.71 4.27 -52.52
CA GLN A 324 -20.62 5.43 -51.62
C GLN A 324 -19.41 5.39 -50.67
N PRO A 325 -18.88 6.55 -50.24
CA PRO A 325 -17.91 6.63 -49.15
C PRO A 325 -18.60 6.38 -47.79
N PHE A 326 -17.82 5.96 -46.79
CA PHE A 326 -18.27 5.87 -45.40
C PHE A 326 -17.31 6.54 -44.43
N ASP A 327 -17.82 6.89 -43.24
CA ASP A 327 -17.02 7.50 -42.17
C ASP A 327 -16.12 6.44 -41.52
N LYS A 328 -14.82 6.55 -41.78
CA LYS A 328 -13.78 5.62 -41.30
C LYS A 328 -13.67 5.57 -39.78
N ALA A 329 -13.94 6.69 -39.10
CA ALA A 329 -13.84 6.77 -37.65
C ALA A 329 -15.05 6.11 -36.97
N LYS A 330 -16.23 6.23 -37.57
CA LYS A 330 -17.46 5.61 -37.06
C LYS A 330 -17.60 4.13 -37.42
N CYS A 331 -16.97 3.70 -38.52
CA CYS A 331 -17.09 2.34 -39.06
C CYS A 331 -15.73 1.62 -39.17
N PRO A 332 -14.99 1.42 -38.07
CA PRO A 332 -13.63 0.86 -38.11
C PRO A 332 -13.57 -0.58 -38.62
N LYS A 333 -14.58 -1.41 -38.29
CA LYS A 333 -14.66 -2.79 -38.81
C LYS A 333 -14.92 -2.83 -40.32
N LEU A 334 -15.66 -1.84 -40.84
CA LEU A 334 -15.90 -1.69 -42.28
C LEU A 334 -14.66 -1.18 -43.03
N LEU A 335 -13.83 -0.35 -42.38
CA LEU A 335 -12.53 0.07 -42.91
C LEU A 335 -11.57 -1.10 -43.09
N ILE A 336 -11.60 -2.09 -42.19
CA ILE A 336 -10.80 -3.32 -42.32
C ILE A 336 -11.23 -4.10 -43.58
N ALA A 337 -12.54 -4.21 -43.83
CA ALA A 337 -13.07 -4.90 -45.01
C ALA A 337 -12.86 -4.12 -46.32
N TYR A 338 -12.98 -2.79 -46.28
CA TYR A 338 -12.85 -1.89 -47.42
C TYR A 338 -11.86 -0.74 -47.14
N PRO A 339 -10.53 -0.99 -47.27
CA PRO A 339 -9.50 -0.01 -46.91
C PRO A 339 -9.55 1.32 -47.67
N SER A 340 -10.16 1.35 -48.85
CA SER A 340 -10.39 2.57 -49.62
C SER A 340 -11.27 3.59 -48.89
N GLY A 341 -12.10 3.14 -47.93
CA GLY A 341 -13.14 3.96 -47.32
C GLY A 341 -14.39 4.12 -48.19
N ARG A 342 -14.54 3.28 -49.22
CA ARG A 342 -15.69 3.24 -50.11
C ARG A 342 -16.24 1.84 -50.23
N LEU A 343 -17.55 1.74 -50.31
CA LEU A 343 -18.23 0.49 -50.60
C LEU A 343 -18.06 0.10 -52.07
N PRO A 344 -18.18 -1.19 -52.41
CA PRO A 344 -18.23 -1.60 -53.81
C PRO A 344 -19.51 -1.08 -54.47
N GLU A 345 -19.43 -0.85 -55.77
CA GLU A 345 -20.61 -0.63 -56.62
C GLU A 345 -21.11 -2.00 -57.09
N LEU A 346 -22.21 -2.48 -56.51
CA LEU A 346 -22.77 -3.80 -56.80
C LEU A 346 -24.14 -3.73 -57.50
N ARG A 347 -24.61 -2.53 -57.86
CA ARG A 347 -25.89 -2.39 -58.58
C ARG A 347 -25.74 -2.94 -59.99
N GLY A 348 -26.48 -4.01 -60.29
CA GLY A 348 -26.44 -4.69 -61.58
C GLY A 348 -25.34 -5.74 -61.73
N GLU A 349 -24.50 -5.93 -60.70
CA GLU A 349 -23.36 -6.85 -60.76
C GLU A 349 -23.70 -8.25 -60.22
N PHE A 350 -23.09 -9.27 -60.81
CA PHE A 350 -23.08 -10.62 -60.26
C PHE A 350 -21.82 -10.86 -59.41
N ILE A 351 -22.00 -11.30 -58.17
CA ILE A 351 -20.88 -11.65 -57.29
C ILE A 351 -20.43 -13.08 -57.60
N ARG A 352 -19.12 -13.27 -57.81
CA ARG A 352 -18.49 -14.59 -57.97
C ARG A 352 -17.37 -14.81 -56.97
N GLY A 353 -17.06 -16.08 -56.69
CA GLY A 353 -15.86 -16.46 -55.94
C GLY A 353 -14.58 -16.14 -56.72
N LEU A 354 -13.56 -15.65 -56.01
CA LEU A 354 -12.22 -15.49 -56.56
C LEU A 354 -11.56 -16.88 -56.72
N SER A 355 -11.05 -17.20 -57.90
CA SER A 355 -10.33 -18.46 -58.16
C SER A 355 -8.96 -18.52 -57.48
N ALA A 356 -8.35 -17.36 -57.24
CA ALA A 356 -6.99 -17.21 -56.72
C ALA A 356 -5.95 -18.01 -57.54
N GLY A 357 -6.16 -18.14 -58.85
CA GLY A 357 -5.27 -18.87 -59.76
C GLY A 357 -5.32 -20.40 -59.67
N ARG A 358 -6.31 -20.98 -58.97
CA ARG A 358 -6.47 -22.43 -58.86
C ARG A 358 -6.51 -23.07 -60.25
N ASP A 359 -5.62 -24.04 -60.47
CA ASP A 359 -5.50 -24.82 -61.71
C ASP A 359 -5.35 -23.96 -62.99
N GLY A 360 -4.76 -22.77 -62.87
CA GLY A 360 -4.61 -21.84 -63.99
C GLY A 360 -5.90 -21.12 -64.41
N VAL A 361 -6.99 -21.27 -63.64
CA VAL A 361 -8.25 -20.55 -63.88
C VAL A 361 -8.18 -19.16 -63.26
N ASP A 362 -8.48 -18.14 -64.06
CA ASP A 362 -8.64 -16.74 -63.61
C ASP A 362 -7.38 -16.21 -62.89
N VAL A 363 -6.22 -16.48 -63.49
CA VAL A 363 -4.89 -16.07 -63.00
C VAL A 363 -4.75 -14.54 -63.05
N GLY A 364 -4.20 -13.96 -61.99
CA GLY A 364 -3.97 -12.51 -61.89
C GLY A 364 -5.20 -11.69 -61.46
N ARG A 365 -6.35 -12.33 -61.24
CA ARG A 365 -7.56 -11.68 -60.73
C ARG A 365 -7.41 -11.26 -59.26
N THR A 366 -7.89 -10.07 -58.91
CA THR A 366 -7.86 -9.54 -57.53
C THR A 366 -9.27 -9.46 -56.92
N VAL A 367 -9.36 -9.52 -55.59
CA VAL A 367 -10.62 -9.34 -54.85
C VAL A 367 -11.22 -7.96 -55.18
N LEU A 368 -12.55 -7.91 -55.40
CA LEU A 368 -13.32 -6.71 -55.81
C LEU A 368 -13.01 -6.12 -57.20
N SER A 369 -12.22 -6.80 -58.04
CA SER A 369 -12.09 -6.38 -59.45
C SER A 369 -13.38 -6.65 -60.25
N ALA A 370 -13.67 -5.81 -61.26
CA ALA A 370 -14.83 -5.94 -62.16
C ALA A 370 -14.46 -6.72 -63.44
N GLN A 371 -15.37 -7.55 -63.95
CA GLN A 371 -15.17 -8.39 -65.15
C GLN A 371 -16.37 -8.18 -66.06
N GLY A 372 -16.11 -7.84 -67.33
CA GLY A 372 -17.16 -7.71 -68.33
C GLY A 372 -17.81 -9.05 -68.66
N ASP A 373 -18.98 -9.00 -69.28
CA ASP A 373 -19.67 -10.19 -69.73
C ASP A 373 -18.93 -10.89 -70.87
N ALA A 374 -19.15 -12.20 -70.98
CA ALA A 374 -18.64 -13.01 -72.08
C ALA A 374 -19.61 -14.15 -72.37
N ILE A 375 -19.69 -14.54 -73.64
CA ILE A 375 -20.42 -15.73 -74.08
C ILE A 375 -19.47 -16.86 -74.45
N ARG A 376 -19.96 -18.10 -74.35
CA ARG A 376 -19.29 -19.25 -74.95
C ARG A 376 -19.21 -19.10 -76.47
N SER A 377 -18.25 -19.79 -77.08
CA SER A 377 -18.17 -19.88 -78.54
C SER A 377 -19.48 -20.42 -79.13
N ILE A 378 -20.05 -19.67 -80.07
CA ILE A 378 -21.20 -20.10 -80.89
C ILE A 378 -20.65 -20.60 -82.22
N LYS A 379 -20.98 -21.85 -82.56
CA LYS A 379 -20.46 -22.51 -83.77
C LYS A 379 -21.60 -22.91 -84.68
N GLY A 380 -21.31 -22.91 -85.98
CA GLY A 380 -22.19 -23.42 -87.03
C GLY A 380 -21.39 -23.48 -88.33
N ARG A 381 -21.91 -24.22 -89.30
CA ARG A 381 -21.27 -24.39 -90.62
C ARG A 381 -22.19 -23.87 -91.70
N ILE A 382 -21.57 -23.43 -92.79
CA ILE A 382 -22.25 -23.16 -94.04
C ILE A 382 -21.36 -23.53 -95.23
N GLY A 383 -21.96 -24.16 -96.24
CA GLY A 383 -21.30 -24.47 -97.52
C GLY A 383 -22.01 -23.77 -98.69
N TYR A 384 -21.23 -23.22 -99.62
CA TYR A 384 -21.74 -22.41 -100.74
C TYR A 384 -21.44 -22.98 -102.14
N VAL A 385 -20.58 -23.99 -102.28
CA VAL A 385 -20.12 -24.50 -103.59
C VAL A 385 -20.51 -25.97 -103.81
N ARG A 386 -21.05 -26.26 -105.01
CA ARG A 386 -21.40 -27.61 -105.48
C ARG A 386 -20.33 -28.14 -106.44
N GLN A 387 -19.96 -29.41 -106.31
CA GLN A 387 -19.19 -30.14 -107.33
C GLN A 387 -20.08 -31.26 -107.93
N GLY A 388 -20.60 -31.06 -109.14
CA GLY A 388 -21.27 -32.11 -109.94
C GLY A 388 -22.74 -32.43 -109.63
N ALA A 389 -23.37 -33.20 -110.53
CA ALA A 389 -24.83 -33.42 -110.61
C ALA A 389 -25.42 -34.38 -109.54
N GLY A 390 -24.58 -35.08 -108.76
CA GLY A 390 -25.01 -36.24 -107.96
C GLY A 390 -25.05 -36.09 -106.43
N SER A 391 -24.91 -34.89 -105.86
CA SER A 391 -24.93 -34.74 -104.39
C SER A 391 -25.70 -33.48 -103.94
N PRO A 392 -26.54 -33.56 -102.90
CA PRO A 392 -27.29 -32.41 -102.39
C PRO A 392 -26.34 -31.51 -101.56
N PRO A 393 -26.13 -30.22 -101.90
CA PRO A 393 -25.32 -29.37 -101.04
C PRO A 393 -26.19 -28.29 -100.40
N VAL A 394 -26.58 -28.47 -99.12
CA VAL A 394 -26.62 -27.36 -98.15
C VAL A 394 -26.60 -27.91 -96.72
N PHE A 395 -25.48 -27.76 -96.01
CA PHE A 395 -25.50 -27.88 -94.54
C PHE A 395 -25.28 -26.49 -93.96
N ALA A 396 -26.38 -25.74 -93.82
CA ALA A 396 -26.43 -24.65 -92.85
C ALA A 396 -26.88 -25.28 -91.53
N ASP A 397 -26.01 -25.26 -90.53
CA ASP A 397 -26.30 -25.80 -89.21
C ASP A 397 -25.87 -24.86 -88.09
N GLY A 398 -26.36 -25.16 -86.89
CA GLY A 398 -26.14 -24.32 -85.73
C GLY A 398 -26.70 -22.91 -85.93
N ALA A 399 -25.87 -21.91 -85.63
CA ALA A 399 -26.26 -20.50 -85.71
C ALA A 399 -26.41 -19.97 -87.15
N PHE A 400 -25.99 -20.72 -88.17
CA PHE A 400 -26.20 -20.32 -89.56
C PHE A 400 -27.49 -20.92 -90.12
N ARG A 401 -28.18 -20.13 -90.93
CA ARG A 401 -29.27 -20.61 -91.79
C ARG A 401 -29.05 -20.10 -93.20
N GLN A 402 -29.45 -20.93 -94.18
CA GLN A 402 -29.50 -20.48 -95.54
C GLN A 402 -30.83 -19.75 -95.77
N ASP A 403 -30.76 -18.56 -96.33
CA ASP A 403 -31.92 -17.69 -96.51
C ASP A 403 -32.46 -17.80 -97.92
N ARG A 404 -31.56 -17.86 -98.92
CA ARG A 404 -31.89 -17.94 -100.33
C ARG A 404 -30.82 -18.71 -101.10
N THR A 405 -31.29 -19.55 -102.02
CA THR A 405 -30.45 -20.28 -102.98
C THR A 405 -30.79 -19.79 -104.38
N PHE A 406 -29.76 -19.50 -105.18
CA PHE A 406 -29.91 -19.16 -106.59
C PHE A 406 -29.47 -20.36 -107.45
N ASN A 407 -30.14 -20.62 -108.58
CA ASN A 407 -29.80 -21.73 -109.47
C ASN A 407 -28.40 -21.53 -110.07
N ALA A 408 -27.51 -22.51 -109.91
CA ALA A 408 -26.11 -22.40 -110.34
C ALA A 408 -25.68 -23.58 -111.22
N ASN A 409 -25.43 -23.29 -112.49
CA ASN A 409 -24.39 -23.99 -113.27
C ASN A 409 -23.16 -23.08 -113.27
N VAL A 410 -21.99 -23.61 -112.90
CA VAL A 410 -20.72 -22.88 -113.08
C VAL A 410 -20.52 -22.71 -114.59
N LYS A 411 -20.67 -21.48 -115.11
CA LYS A 411 -20.46 -21.14 -116.53
C LYS A 411 -19.40 -20.04 -116.64
N SER A 412 -18.62 -20.04 -117.72
CA SER A 412 -17.70 -18.93 -118.03
C SER A 412 -18.36 -17.93 -119.00
N GLY A 413 -18.39 -16.65 -118.65
CA GLY A 413 -18.84 -15.54 -119.51
C GLY A 413 -20.30 -15.11 -119.31
N GLU A 414 -20.50 -13.79 -119.36
CA GLU A 414 -21.72 -12.98 -119.11
C GLU A 414 -22.12 -12.67 -117.66
N ASN A 415 -22.81 -11.54 -117.48
CA ASN A 415 -23.36 -11.09 -116.18
C ASN A 415 -24.40 -12.10 -115.69
N ASP A 416 -24.17 -12.64 -114.49
CA ASP A 416 -25.04 -13.65 -113.89
C ASP A 416 -25.19 -13.37 -112.40
N SER A 417 -26.36 -13.72 -111.85
CA SER A 417 -26.67 -13.57 -110.43
C SER A 417 -26.19 -14.80 -109.66
N TRP A 418 -24.89 -14.86 -109.41
CA TRP A 418 -24.24 -15.95 -108.68
C TRP A 418 -24.28 -15.72 -107.16
N GLY A 419 -24.57 -16.77 -106.39
CA GLY A 419 -24.32 -16.78 -104.93
C GLY A 419 -25.32 -17.60 -104.12
N SER A 420 -25.22 -17.45 -102.79
CA SER A 420 -26.25 -17.89 -101.83
C SER A 420 -26.18 -16.93 -100.64
N VAL A 421 -27.34 -16.59 -100.08
CA VAL A 421 -27.41 -15.70 -98.91
C VAL A 421 -27.62 -16.55 -97.67
N ALA A 422 -26.86 -16.23 -96.63
CA ALA A 422 -27.02 -16.83 -95.33
C ALA A 422 -27.01 -15.80 -94.24
N SER A 423 -27.72 -16.12 -93.17
CA SER A 423 -27.77 -15.30 -91.98
C SER A 423 -27.15 -16.04 -90.81
N PHE A 424 -26.39 -15.30 -90.00
CA PHE A 424 -26.04 -15.71 -88.66
C PHE A 424 -27.15 -15.26 -87.72
N ASP A 425 -27.71 -16.19 -86.98
CA ASP A 425 -28.70 -15.95 -85.95
C ASP A 425 -28.41 -16.86 -84.76
N SER A 426 -27.81 -16.28 -83.71
CA SER A 426 -27.50 -17.00 -82.48
C SER A 426 -28.74 -17.52 -81.77
N SER A 427 -29.92 -16.92 -81.98
CA SER A 427 -31.18 -17.35 -81.36
C SER A 427 -31.57 -18.80 -81.70
N ARG A 428 -31.02 -19.32 -82.82
CA ARG A 428 -31.22 -20.69 -83.28
C ARG A 428 -30.61 -21.74 -82.37
N VAL A 429 -29.60 -21.39 -81.58
CA VAL A 429 -28.84 -22.34 -80.73
C VAL A 429 -28.68 -21.89 -79.29
N VAL A 430 -28.95 -20.62 -78.99
CA VAL A 430 -28.90 -20.06 -77.64
C VAL A 430 -29.99 -18.99 -77.47
N PRO A 431 -30.56 -18.80 -76.26
CA PRO A 431 -31.38 -17.62 -75.97
C PRO A 431 -30.60 -16.31 -76.18
N THR A 432 -31.27 -15.26 -76.67
CA THR A 432 -30.66 -13.95 -76.94
C THR A 432 -31.39 -12.82 -76.21
N ALA A 433 -30.64 -11.78 -75.85
CA ALA A 433 -31.11 -10.53 -75.26
C ALA A 433 -30.06 -9.43 -75.52
N ASN A 434 -30.38 -8.17 -75.16
CA ASN A 434 -29.41 -7.06 -75.29
C ASN A 434 -28.20 -7.19 -74.34
N GLU A 435 -28.33 -7.98 -73.27
CA GLU A 435 -27.30 -8.23 -72.25
C GLU A 435 -27.19 -9.75 -72.02
N ASN A 436 -25.95 -10.26 -71.94
CA ASN A 436 -25.70 -11.65 -71.59
C ASN A 436 -25.89 -11.87 -70.10
N ARG A 437 -27.05 -12.43 -69.71
CA ARG A 437 -27.36 -12.69 -68.31
C ARG A 437 -28.07 -14.02 -68.10
N PRO A 438 -27.81 -14.70 -66.98
CA PRO A 438 -28.70 -15.76 -66.52
C PRO A 438 -30.04 -15.17 -66.06
N ARG A 439 -31.05 -16.02 -65.88
CA ARG A 439 -32.26 -15.63 -65.15
C ARG A 439 -31.87 -15.22 -63.72
N ASN A 440 -32.38 -14.09 -63.26
CA ASN A 440 -32.03 -13.50 -61.97
C ASN A 440 -33.22 -12.78 -61.32
N ILE A 441 -33.09 -12.49 -60.02
CA ILE A 441 -33.99 -11.63 -59.24
C ILE A 441 -33.11 -10.57 -58.58
N ALA A 442 -33.51 -9.31 -58.66
CA ALA A 442 -32.76 -8.20 -58.08
C ALA A 442 -33.01 -8.09 -56.57
N PHE A 443 -31.93 -8.11 -55.79
CA PHE A 443 -31.89 -7.77 -54.37
C PHE A 443 -31.02 -6.53 -54.18
N LEU A 444 -31.29 -5.73 -53.15
CA LEU A 444 -30.42 -4.63 -52.77
C LEU A 444 -29.22 -5.20 -52.00
N TYR A 445 -28.00 -5.00 -52.48
CA TYR A 445 -26.82 -5.40 -51.68
C TYR A 445 -26.52 -4.36 -50.61
N ILE A 446 -26.46 -4.81 -49.35
CA ILE A 446 -26.17 -3.98 -48.18
C ILE A 446 -25.02 -4.55 -47.37
N VAL A 447 -24.37 -3.73 -46.54
CA VAL A 447 -23.37 -4.14 -45.56
C VAL A 447 -23.70 -3.55 -44.20
N ARG A 448 -23.31 -4.23 -43.13
CA ARG A 448 -23.43 -3.69 -41.78
C ARG A 448 -22.44 -2.53 -41.59
N ALA A 449 -22.88 -1.44 -40.97
CA ALA A 449 -22.06 -0.25 -40.77
C ALA A 449 -21.06 -0.40 -39.59
N ALA A 450 -21.37 -1.22 -38.58
CA ALA A 450 -20.54 -1.39 -37.37
C ALA A 450 -20.56 -2.82 -36.82
#